data_AF-A0A954JPF1-F1
#
_entry.id   AF-A0A954JPF1-F1
#
_cell.length_a   1.000
_cell.length_b   1.000
_cell.length_c   1.000
_cell.angle_alpha   90.00
_cell.angle_beta   90.00
_cell.angle_gamma   90.00
#
_symmetry.space_group_name_H-M   'P 1'
#
loop_
_entity.id
_entity.type
_entity.pdbx_description
1 polymer ?
#
loop_
_entity_poly.entity_id
_entity_poly.type
_entity_poly.pdbx_seq_one_letter_code
_entity_poly.pdbx_strand_id
1 'polypeptide(L)' 'WYIDAFYRATFVRLAQGLAGIFFGTENQVLDRASDGLGSGTLKLSSGAQRVQHGRLPVYVGVVVIGLSAAVLFIGWGLAS' A
#
# COMPACT_ATOMS: atom_id res chain seq x y z
N TRP A 1 27.25 -4.42 -47.63
CA TRP A 1 27.58 -5.42 -46.61
C TRP A 1 27.91 -4.74 -45.27
N TYR A 2 26.97 -3.96 -44.71
CA TYR A 2 27.07 -3.28 -43.39
C TYR A 2 25.70 -3.14 -42.70
N ILE A 3 24.64 -3.70 -43.29
CA ILE A 3 23.27 -3.59 -42.82
C ILE A 3 23.13 -4.24 -41.44
N ASP A 4 23.83 -5.36 -41.21
CA ASP A 4 23.80 -6.08 -39.93
C ASP A 4 24.44 -5.28 -38.78
N ALA A 5 25.55 -4.60 -39.05
CA ALA A 5 26.22 -3.73 -38.09
C ALA A 5 25.38 -2.50 -37.75
N PHE A 6 24.76 -1.89 -38.77
CA PHE A 6 23.86 -0.75 -38.58
C PHE A 6 22.60 -1.16 -37.80
N TYR A 7 21.99 -2.31 -38.13
CA TYR A 7 20.81 -2.83 -37.46
C TYR A 7 21.07 -3.20 -35.99
N ARG A 8 22.22 -3.83 -35.70
CA ARG A 8 22.65 -4.08 -34.31
C ARG A 8 22.86 -2.79 -33.51
N ALA A 9 23.49 -1.80 -34.12
CA ALA A 9 23.81 -0.54 -33.43
C ALA A 9 22.56 0.30 -33.16
N THR A 10 21.62 0.35 -34.10
CA THR A 10 20.43 1.20 -33.99
C THR A 10 19.25 0.50 -33.34
N PHE A 11 18.89 -0.72 -33.73
CA PHE A 11 17.69 -1.37 -33.20
C PHE A 11 17.98 -2.24 -31.99
N VAL A 12 18.99 -3.11 -32.07
CA VAL A 12 19.25 -4.08 -31.00
C VAL A 12 19.76 -3.40 -29.73
N ARG A 13 20.71 -2.48 -29.83
CA ARG A 13 21.23 -1.76 -28.65
C ARG A 13 20.19 -0.85 -28.01
N LEU A 14 19.34 -0.17 -28.79
CA LEU A 14 18.24 0.63 -28.24
C LEU A 14 17.20 -0.26 -27.55
N ALA A 15 16.81 -1.38 -28.17
CA ALA A 15 15.87 -2.31 -27.57
C ALA A 15 16.41 -2.89 -26.24
N GLN A 16 17.69 -3.25 -26.19
CA GLN A 16 18.34 -3.72 -24.96
C GLN A 16 18.42 -2.62 -23.88
N GLY A 17 18.73 -1.38 -24.28
CA GLY A 17 18.76 -0.24 -23.35
C GLY A 17 17.38 0.06 -22.77
N LEU A 18 16.34 0.09 -23.61
CA LEU A 18 14.96 0.29 -23.18
C LEU A 18 14.48 -0.85 -22.30
N ALA A 19 14.78 -2.10 -22.64
CA ALA A 19 14.45 -3.25 -21.81
C ALA A 19 15.11 -3.15 -20.41
N GLY A 20 16.36 -2.70 -20.34
CA GLY A 20 17.04 -2.46 -19.07
C GLY A 20 16.39 -1.36 -18.23
N ILE A 21 15.95 -0.27 -18.86
CA ILE A 21 15.24 0.83 -18.19
C ILE A 21 13.87 0.35 -17.66
N PHE A 22 13.08 -0.34 -18.48
CA PHE A 22 11.77 -0.86 -18.06
C PHE A 22 11.90 -1.86 -16.92
N PHE A 23 12.84 -2.81 -17.02
CA PHE A 23 13.07 -3.78 -15.97
C PHE A 23 13.54 -3.12 -14.66
N GLY A 24 14.46 -2.15 -14.75
CA GLY A 24 14.92 -1.41 -13.59
C GLY A 24 13.82 -0.56 -12.94
N THR A 25 12.93 0.02 -13.76
CA THR A 25 11.79 0.81 -13.28
C THR A 25 10.75 -0.09 -12.63
N GLU A 26 10.43 -1.24 -13.24
CA GLU A 26 9.46 -2.18 -12.70
C GLU A 26 9.92 -2.75 -11.36
N ASN A 27 11.13 -3.30 -11.27
CA ASN A 27 11.64 -3.80 -9.99
C ASN A 27 11.66 -2.69 -8.93
N GLN A 28 12.24 -1.51 -9.22
CA GLN A 28 12.36 -0.49 -8.17
C GLN A 28 11.04 0.15 -7.76
N VAL A 29 10.11 0.36 -8.69
CA VAL A 29 8.83 1.01 -8.37
C VAL A 29 7.89 0.01 -7.71
N LEU A 30 7.79 -1.21 -8.26
CA LEU A 30 6.87 -2.22 -7.76
C LEU A 30 7.36 -2.81 -6.42
N ASP A 31 8.67 -3.03 -6.26
CA ASP A 31 9.23 -3.49 -4.97
C ASP A 31 9.04 -2.42 -3.90
N ARG A 32 9.37 -1.15 -4.19
CA ARG A 32 9.20 -0.06 -3.20
C ARG A 32 7.72 0.18 -2.85
N ALA A 33 6.81 0.06 -3.80
CA ALA A 33 5.38 0.17 -3.54
C ALA A 33 4.91 -0.98 -2.64
N SER A 34 5.34 -2.21 -2.94
CA SER A 34 4.96 -3.41 -2.18
C SER A 34 5.55 -3.40 -0.77
N ASP A 35 6.84 -3.05 -0.62
CA ASP A 35 7.51 -2.89 0.67
C ASP A 35 6.91 -1.73 1.48
N GLY A 36 6.54 -0.63 0.81
CA GLY A 36 5.86 0.51 1.41
C GLY A 36 4.49 0.13 1.98
N LEU A 37 3.69 -0.61 1.22
CA LEU A 37 2.39 -1.11 1.67
C LEU A 37 2.55 -2.12 2.81
N GLY A 38 3.44 -3.10 2.66
CA GLY A 38 3.68 -4.12 3.69
C GLY A 38 4.16 -3.52 5.00
N SER A 39 5.13 -2.60 4.96
CA SER A 39 5.63 -1.90 6.15
C SER A 39 4.59 -0.96 6.77
N GLY A 40 3.75 -0.33 5.95
CA GLY A 40 2.60 0.47 6.41
C GLY A 40 1.59 -0.38 7.17
N THR A 41 1.19 -1.52 6.61
CA THR A 41 0.26 -2.46 7.24
C THR A 41 0.81 -3.04 8.53
N LEU A 42 2.11 -3.39 8.59
CA LEU A 42 2.75 -3.87 9.82
C LEU A 42 2.81 -2.79 10.91
N LYS A 43 3.07 -1.53 10.56
CA LYS A 43 3.03 -0.41 11.51
C LYS A 43 1.62 -0.14 12.03
N LEU A 44 0.62 -0.21 11.16
CA LEU A 44 -0.78 -0.07 11.55
C LEU A 44 -1.20 -1.21 12.50
N SER A 45 -0.83 -2.46 12.17
CA SER A 45 -1.12 -3.63 12.98
C SER A 45 -0.45 -3.56 14.37
N SER A 46 0.84 -3.20 14.43
CA SER A 46 1.55 -3.05 15.71
C SER A 46 1.01 -1.89 16.55
N GLY A 47 0.58 -0.78 15.92
CA GLY A 47 -0.15 0.30 16.58
C GLY A 47 -1.49 -0.16 17.16
N ALA A 48 -2.27 -0.92 16.39
CA ALA A 48 -3.53 -1.49 16.84
C ALA A 48 -3.33 -2.50 18.00
N GLN A 49 -2.29 -3.33 17.93
CA GLN A 49 -1.92 -4.25 19.02
C GLN A 49 -1.48 -3.51 20.28
N ARG A 50 -0.83 -2.34 20.14
CA ARG A 50 -0.46 -1.49 21.30
C ARG A 50 -1.68 -0.89 22.00
N VAL A 51 -2.78 -0.67 21.29
CA VAL A 51 -4.06 -0.25 21.91
C VAL A 51 -4.67 -1.39 22.74
N GLN A 52 -4.42 -2.65 22.38
CA GLN A 52 -4.92 -3.85 23.07
C GLN A 52 -4.07 -4.23 24.30
N HIS A 53 -3.59 -3.26 25.08
CA HIS A 53 -2.86 -3.50 26.33
C HIS A 53 -3.78 -3.98 27.45
N GLY A 54 -4.47 -5.12 27.32
CA GLY A 54 -5.07 -5.95 28.40
C GLY A 54 -5.89 -5.27 29.50
N ARG A 55 -6.17 -3.98 29.38
CA ARG A 55 -6.74 -3.12 30.41
C ARG A 55 -8.22 -3.01 30.12
N LEU A 56 -8.98 -3.81 30.85
CA LEU A 56 -10.44 -3.88 30.84
C LEU A 56 -11.14 -2.51 30.73
N PRO A 57 -10.68 -1.43 31.41
CA PRO A 57 -11.30 -0.10 31.29
C PRO A 57 -11.27 0.50 29.87
N VAL A 58 -10.23 0.23 29.09
CA VAL A 58 -10.09 0.75 27.71
C VAL A 58 -11.10 0.06 26.79
N TYR A 59 -11.30 -1.25 26.95
CA TYR A 59 -12.31 -2.00 26.19
C TYR A 59 -13.73 -1.52 26.48
N VAL A 60 -14.06 -1.33 27.77
CA VAL A 60 -15.37 -0.81 28.17
C VAL A 60 -15.60 0.60 27.59
N GLY A 61 -14.59 1.47 27.64
CA GLY A 61 -14.68 2.81 27.05
C GLY A 61 -14.96 2.80 25.53
N VAL A 62 -14.25 1.95 24.77
CA VAL A 62 -14.45 1.84 23.31
C VAL A 62 -15.85 1.31 22.99
N VAL A 63 -16.34 0.33 23.75
CA VAL A 63 -17.70 -0.21 23.57
C VAL A 63 -18.77 0.85 23.84
N VAL A 64 -18.64 1.63 24.91
CA VAL A 64 -19.58 2.71 25.24
C VAL A 64 -19.58 3.79 24.15
N ILE A 65 -18.42 4.18 23.63
CA ILE A 65 -18.31 5.15 22.53
C ILE A 65 -18.95 4.59 21.25
N GLY A 66 -18.65 3.34 20.90
CA GLY A 66 -19.21 2.67 19.71
C GLY A 66 -20.73 2.56 19.75
N LEU A 67 -21.29 2.16 20.90
CA LEU A 67 -22.74 2.10 21.10
C LEU A 67 -23.39 3.49 21.04
N SER A 68 -22.77 4.50 21.65
CA SER A 68 -23.28 5.88 21.62
C SER A 68 -23.32 6.43 20.18
N ALA A 69 -22.25 6.19 19.41
CA ALA A 69 -22.19 6.58 18.00
C ALA A 69 -23.23 5.85 17.14
N ALA A 70 -23.44 4.55 17.37
CA ALA A 70 -24.45 3.77 16.66
C ALA A 70 -25.88 4.25 16.95
N VAL A 71 -26.18 4.55 18.21
CA VAL A 71 -27.48 5.11 18.62
C VAL A 71 -27.72 6.47 17.96
N LEU A 72 -26.71 7.35 17.95
CA LEU A 72 -26.80 8.65 17.28
C LEU A 72 -26.99 8.52 15.77
N PHE A 73 -26.29 7.57 15.14
CA PHE A 73 -26.41 7.33 13.70
C PHE A 73 -27.79 6.79 13.31
N ILE A 74 -28.30 5.81 14.06
CA ILE A 74 -29.66 5.27 13.85
C ILE A 74 -30.70 6.35 14.14
N GLY A 75 -30.53 7.11 15.22
CA GLY A 75 -31.42 8.22 15.57
C GLY A 75 -31.44 9.32 14.51
N TRP A 76 -30.29 9.62 13.91
CA TRP A 76 -30.20 10.57 12.81
C TRP A 76 -30.90 10.05 11.53
N GLY A 77 -30.69 8.78 11.18
CA GLY A 77 -31.35 8.16 10.03
C GLY A 77 -32.85 7.92 10.18
N LEU A 78 -33.37 7.89 11.42
CA LEU A 78 -34.81 7.85 11.70
C LEU A 78 -35.44 9.25 11.78
N ALA A 79 -34.64 10.30 11.98
CA ALA A 79 -35.07 11.69 12.07
C ALA A 79 -35.03 12.44 10.72
N SER A 80 -34.39 11.86 9.70
CA SER A 80 -34.37 12.31 8.30
C SER A 80 -35.46 11.64 7.47
#